data_AF-A0A1S9I162-F1
#
_entry.id   AF-A0A1S9I162-F1
#
_cell.length_a   1.000
_cell.length_b   1.000
_cell.length_c   1.000
_cell.angle_alpha   90.00
_cell.angle_beta   90.00
_cell.angle_gamma   90.00
#
_symmetry.space_group_name_H-M   'P 1'
#
loop_
_entity.id
_entity.type
_entity.pdbx_description
1 polymer ?
#
loop_
_entity_poly.entity_id
_entity_poly.type
_entity_poly.pdbx_seq_one_letter_code
_entity_poly.pdbx_strand_id
1 'polypeptide(L)'
;MEVKYMEIFEEELNKLTYCTEVTTAISLNKFTDKIKVYYHKYITGENYFDFYFGRMYEGRLVETQFYMFKKDLKLYIHFLKDFYNVLRLNVNKKLDIEHYFPIKDQGEICMSLIGENYVKLASKDNNKTRVFFILNKEELLYYIKIMENIYYERDVVNGLDYFKTPLDNTNSTNNSQENNEKKVNKNYVLSQKEKNNLYLQTLNIFMNNALDRKDKKAFYYISNQMKKYNEK
;
A
#
# COMPACT_ATOMS: atom_id res chain seq x y z
N MET A 1 -11.07 6.35 -6.45
CA MET A 1 -10.23 5.26 -5.92
C MET A 1 -10.40 5.11 -4.42
N GLU A 2 -10.65 3.89 -3.95
CA GLU A 2 -10.74 3.52 -2.53
C GLU A 2 -9.45 2.80 -2.10
N VAL A 3 -8.98 3.05 -0.88
CA VAL A 3 -7.75 2.46 -0.34
C VAL A 3 -8.01 1.87 1.04
N LYS A 4 -7.54 0.64 1.27
CA LYS A 4 -7.62 -0.04 2.57
C LYS A 4 -6.22 -0.45 3.02
N TYR A 5 -5.91 -0.17 4.28
CA TYR A 5 -4.65 -0.59 4.92
C TYR A 5 -4.91 -1.73 5.89
N MET A 6 -4.05 -2.74 5.87
CA MET A 6 -4.08 -3.87 6.80
C MET A 6 -2.67 -4.18 7.28
N GLU A 7 -2.57 -4.66 8.52
CA GLU A 7 -1.30 -5.03 9.14
C GLU A 7 -1.43 -6.47 9.63
N ILE A 8 -0.48 -7.31 9.27
CA ILE A 8 -0.43 -8.74 9.61
C ILE A 8 0.93 -9.00 10.24
N PHE A 9 0.90 -9.49 11.47
CA PHE A 9 2.10 -9.89 12.19
C PHE A 9 2.23 -11.41 12.18
N GLU A 10 3.35 -11.91 11.64
CA GLU A 10 3.68 -13.33 11.58
C GLU A 10 4.80 -13.59 12.58
N GLU A 11 4.41 -13.93 13.82
CA GLU A 11 5.33 -14.09 14.97
C GLU A 11 6.42 -15.12 14.71
N GLU A 12 6.08 -16.26 14.12
CA GLU A 12 7.01 -17.35 13.82
C GLU A 12 8.12 -16.95 12.82
N LEU A 13 7.85 -15.94 11.98
CA LEU A 13 8.76 -15.50 10.90
C LEU A 13 9.49 -14.19 11.23
N ASN A 14 9.28 -13.61 12.42
CA ASN A 14 9.77 -12.27 12.78
C ASN A 14 9.51 -11.24 11.67
N LYS A 15 8.30 -11.29 11.11
CA LYS A 15 7.92 -10.58 9.89
C LYS A 15 6.68 -9.75 10.14
N LEU A 16 6.76 -8.48 9.76
CA LEU A 16 5.62 -7.57 9.77
C LEU A 16 5.22 -7.28 8.33
N THR A 17 3.99 -7.59 7.98
CA THR A 17 3.45 -7.41 6.63
C THR A 17 2.40 -6.30 6.65
N TYR A 18 2.64 -5.23 5.88
CA TYR A 18 1.66 -4.17 5.65
C TYR A 18 1.03 -4.35 4.29
N CYS A 19 -0.29 -4.40 4.21
CA CYS A 19 -1.02 -4.51 2.95
C CYS A 19 -1.77 -3.22 2.64
N THR A 20 -1.55 -2.68 1.45
CA THR A 20 -2.37 -1.61 0.87
C THR A 20 -3.19 -2.19 -0.27
N GLU A 21 -4.51 -2.22 -0.12
CA GLU A 21 -5.45 -2.57 -1.19
C GLU A 21 -5.98 -1.31 -1.85
N VAL A 22 -6.04 -1.32 -3.18
CA VAL A 22 -6.52 -0.22 -4.02
C VAL A 22 -7.65 -0.73 -4.91
N THR A 23 -8.78 -0.03 -4.88
CA THR A 23 -9.94 -0.31 -5.73
C THR A 23 -10.24 0.91 -6.61
N THR A 24 -10.26 0.73 -7.93
CA THR A 24 -10.55 1.83 -8.88
C THR A 24 -12.03 2.20 -8.84
N ALA A 25 -12.38 3.46 -9.16
CA ALA A 25 -13.77 3.90 -9.13
C ALA A 25 -14.67 3.11 -10.10
N ILE A 26 -14.10 2.68 -11.22
CA ILE A 26 -14.80 1.97 -12.30
C ILE A 26 -14.62 0.44 -12.24
N SER A 27 -14.05 -0.08 -11.16
CA SER A 27 -14.03 -1.53 -10.89
C SER A 27 -15.48 -2.06 -10.84
N LEU A 28 -15.78 -3.05 -11.69
CA LEU A 28 -17.11 -3.65 -11.76
C LEU A 28 -17.41 -4.47 -10.51
N ASN A 29 -16.43 -5.23 -10.02
CA ASN A 29 -16.54 -5.98 -8.78
C ASN A 29 -15.56 -5.45 -7.73
N LYS A 30 -16.02 -4.54 -6.86
CA LYS A 30 -15.20 -3.93 -5.81
C LYS A 30 -14.68 -4.92 -4.75
N PHE A 31 -15.24 -6.13 -4.68
CA PHE A 31 -14.77 -7.15 -3.75
C PHE A 31 -13.51 -7.86 -4.26
N THR A 32 -13.41 -8.08 -5.58
CA THR A 32 -12.35 -8.88 -6.21
C THR A 32 -11.38 -8.07 -7.04
N ASP A 33 -11.85 -7.00 -7.69
CA ASP A 33 -11.09 -6.20 -8.65
C ASP A 33 -10.22 -5.21 -7.90
N LYS A 34 -9.04 -5.69 -7.49
CA LYS A 34 -8.15 -4.98 -6.57
C LYS A 34 -6.69 -5.10 -6.98
N ILE A 35 -5.97 -4.00 -6.77
CA ILE A 35 -4.51 -4.01 -6.73
C ILE A 35 -4.12 -4.07 -5.27
N LYS A 36 -3.27 -5.01 -4.88
CA LYS A 36 -2.75 -5.11 -3.51
C LYS A 36 -1.24 -4.99 -3.54
N VAL A 37 -0.69 -4.29 -2.57
CA VAL A 37 0.75 -4.22 -2.35
C VAL A 37 1.02 -4.65 -0.92
N TYR A 38 1.77 -5.73 -0.76
CA TYR A 38 2.23 -6.23 0.51
C TYR A 38 3.67 -5.78 0.72
N TYR A 39 3.92 -4.96 1.73
CA TYR A 39 5.25 -4.61 2.19
C TYR A 39 5.67 -5.56 3.30
N HIS A 40 6.66 -6.40 3.02
CA HIS A 40 7.19 -7.36 3.96
C HIS A 40 8.44 -6.79 4.63
N LYS A 41 8.29 -6.40 5.90
CA LYS A 41 9.35 -5.86 6.72
C LYS A 41 9.91 -6.95 7.62
N TYR A 42 11.13 -7.40 7.29
CA TYR A 42 11.86 -8.35 8.11
C TYR A 42 12.71 -7.58 9.12
N ILE A 43 12.79 -8.11 10.34
CA ILE A 43 13.74 -7.59 11.34
C ILE A 43 15.16 -8.02 11.01
N THR A 44 15.29 -9.21 10.43
CA THR A 44 16.54 -9.77 9.89
C THR A 44 16.32 -10.19 8.44
N GLY A 45 16.79 -9.41 7.48
CA GLY A 45 16.61 -9.69 6.06
C GLY A 45 16.50 -8.42 5.22
N GLU A 46 16.30 -8.59 3.91
CA GLU A 46 15.97 -7.50 3.00
C GLU A 46 14.45 -7.38 2.86
N ASN A 47 13.93 -6.16 2.99
CA ASN A 47 12.51 -5.92 2.82
C ASN A 47 12.14 -5.97 1.33
N TYR A 48 10.95 -6.48 1.04
CA TYR A 48 10.44 -6.57 -0.32
C TYR A 48 8.94 -6.26 -0.39
N PHE A 49 8.46 -6.16 -1.61
CA PHE A 49 7.09 -5.83 -1.94
C PHE A 49 6.49 -6.89 -2.86
N ASP A 50 5.34 -7.44 -2.48
CA ASP A 50 4.52 -8.26 -3.36
C ASP A 50 3.38 -7.42 -3.92
N PHE A 51 3.36 -7.29 -5.25
CA PHE A 51 2.31 -6.66 -6.02
C PHE A 51 1.36 -7.72 -6.54
N TYR A 52 0.09 -7.57 -6.23
CA TYR A 52 -0.97 -8.45 -6.68
C TYR A 52 -2.00 -7.66 -7.46
N PHE A 53 -2.35 -8.14 -8.65
CA PHE A 53 -3.39 -7.58 -9.49
C PHE A 53 -4.44 -8.65 -9.70
N GLY A 54 -5.61 -8.51 -9.09
CA GLY A 54 -6.70 -9.48 -9.19
C GLY A 54 -7.93 -8.87 -9.82
N ARG A 55 -8.60 -9.59 -10.71
CA ARG A 55 -9.85 -9.16 -11.33
C ARG A 55 -10.74 -10.35 -11.66
N MET A 56 -12.05 -10.19 -11.46
CA MET A 56 -13.02 -11.18 -11.95
C MET A 56 -13.20 -11.05 -13.46
N TYR A 57 -13.02 -12.16 -14.15
CA TYR A 57 -13.25 -12.29 -15.58
C TYR A 57 -13.99 -13.61 -15.85
N GLU A 58 -15.14 -13.52 -16.52
CA GLU A 58 -15.97 -14.69 -16.86
C GLU A 58 -16.27 -15.62 -15.67
N GLY A 59 -16.54 -15.04 -14.50
CA GLY A 59 -16.86 -15.81 -13.29
C GLY A 59 -15.66 -16.46 -12.60
N ARG A 60 -14.42 -16.17 -13.04
CA ARG A 60 -13.18 -16.65 -12.41
C ARG A 60 -12.31 -15.48 -11.99
N LEU A 61 -11.62 -15.66 -10.86
CA LEU A 61 -10.59 -14.72 -10.41
C LEU A 61 -9.34 -14.95 -11.25
N VAL A 62 -8.94 -13.93 -12.00
CA VAL A 62 -7.67 -13.90 -12.74
C VAL A 62 -6.71 -13.00 -11.98
N GLU A 63 -5.50 -13.49 -11.75
CA GLU A 63 -4.52 -12.80 -10.92
C GLU A 63 -3.12 -12.86 -11.53
N THR A 64 -2.34 -11.80 -11.29
CA THR A 64 -0.90 -11.78 -11.55
C THR A 64 -0.19 -11.24 -10.31
N GLN A 65 0.95 -11.83 -9.99
CA GLN A 65 1.77 -11.43 -8.85
C GLN A 65 3.20 -11.07 -9.29
N PHE A 66 3.76 -10.03 -8.69
CA PHE A 66 5.16 -9.64 -8.88
C PHE A 66 5.83 -9.32 -7.55
N TYR A 67 7.08 -9.71 -7.45
CA TYR A 67 7.99 -9.45 -6.37
C TYR A 67 8.95 -8.32 -6.76
N MET A 68 9.12 -7.33 -5.88
CA MET A 68 9.98 -6.18 -6.08
C MET A 68 10.81 -5.87 -4.83
N PHE A 69 12.10 -5.57 -5.01
CA PHE A 69 12.88 -4.93 -3.96
C PHE A 69 12.66 -3.41 -3.96
N LYS A 70 13.16 -2.73 -2.93
CA LYS A 70 13.04 -1.27 -2.79
C LYS A 70 13.57 -0.50 -4.00
N LYS A 71 14.65 -0.98 -4.64
CA LYS A 71 15.20 -0.39 -5.86
C LYS A 71 14.20 -0.50 -7.04
N ASP A 72 13.52 -1.63 -7.16
CA ASP A 72 12.59 -1.91 -8.25
C ASP A 72 11.32 -1.07 -8.07
N LEU A 73 10.83 -0.95 -6.82
CA LEU A 73 9.71 -0.04 -6.49
C LEU A 73 10.04 1.42 -6.83
N LYS A 74 11.28 1.86 -6.56
CA LYS A 74 11.72 3.22 -6.95
C LYS A 74 11.62 3.41 -8.46
N LEU A 75 12.11 2.45 -9.25
CA LEU A 75 12.05 2.50 -10.71
C LEU A 75 10.60 2.47 -11.21
N TYR A 76 9.74 1.65 -10.60
CA TYR A 76 8.31 1.59 -10.91
C TYR A 76 7.63 2.94 -10.68
N ILE A 77 7.91 3.63 -9.56
CA ILE A 77 7.39 4.97 -9.30
C ILE A 77 7.86 5.98 -10.36
N HIS A 78 9.11 5.89 -10.81
CA HIS A 78 9.62 6.76 -11.87
C HIS A 78 8.89 6.49 -13.18
N PHE A 79 8.73 5.23 -13.55
CA PHE A 79 7.94 4.82 -14.72
C PHE A 79 6.51 5.39 -14.70
N LEU A 80 5.80 5.31 -13.57
CA LEU A 80 4.45 5.85 -13.44
C LEU A 80 4.43 7.39 -13.62
N LYS A 81 5.39 8.10 -13.02
CA LYS A 81 5.51 9.55 -13.12
C LYS A 81 5.88 10.01 -14.52
N ASP A 82 6.79 9.29 -15.18
CA ASP A 82 7.20 9.58 -16.55
C ASP A 82 5.99 9.45 -17.48
N PHE A 83 5.21 8.37 -17.36
CA PHE A 83 3.96 8.22 -18.11
C PHE A 83 2.99 9.36 -17.82
N TYR A 84 2.78 9.72 -16.55
CA TYR A 84 1.91 10.84 -16.18
C TYR A 84 2.37 12.19 -16.77
N ASN A 85 3.68 12.42 -16.84
CA ASN A 85 4.23 13.61 -17.48
C ASN A 85 3.97 13.63 -18.99
N VAL A 86 4.11 12.48 -19.68
CA VAL A 86 3.75 12.35 -21.10
C VAL A 86 2.27 12.68 -21.32
N LEU A 87 1.38 12.18 -20.46
CA LEU A 87 -0.06 12.50 -20.52
C LEU A 87 -0.34 13.99 -20.39
N ARG A 88 0.36 14.66 -19.46
CA ARG A 88 0.20 16.10 -19.20
C ARG A 88 0.67 16.97 -20.37
N LEU A 89 1.73 16.54 -21.08
CA LEU A 89 2.31 17.30 -22.18
C LEU A 89 1.57 17.10 -23.51
N ASN A 90 0.88 15.96 -23.69
CA ASN A 90 0.22 15.58 -24.94
C ASN A 90 -1.31 15.71 -24.92
N VAL A 91 -1.83 16.61 -24.09
CA VAL A 91 -3.27 16.93 -24.05
C VAL A 91 -3.74 17.31 -25.47
N ASN A 92 -4.74 16.59 -25.99
CA ASN A 92 -5.39 16.77 -27.31
C ASN A 92 -4.67 16.19 -28.54
N LYS A 93 -3.66 15.32 -28.40
CA LYS A 93 -3.10 14.56 -29.53
C LYS A 93 -3.57 13.10 -29.47
N LYS A 94 -4.19 12.60 -30.55
CA LYS A 94 -4.40 11.16 -30.75
C LYS A 94 -3.03 10.50 -30.92
N LEU A 95 -2.51 9.92 -29.85
CA LEU A 95 -1.29 9.15 -29.85
C LEU A 95 -1.57 7.81 -29.18
N ASP A 96 -1.19 6.73 -29.83
CA ASP A 96 -1.10 5.40 -29.23
C ASP A 96 0.12 5.40 -28.31
N ILE A 97 -0.07 5.85 -27.06
CA ILE A 97 0.98 5.91 -26.05
C ILE A 97 0.93 4.60 -25.27
N GLU A 98 1.97 3.79 -25.39
CA GLU A 98 2.19 2.59 -24.57
C GLU A 98 3.59 2.60 -23.98
N HIS A 99 3.69 2.48 -22.66
CA HIS A 99 4.97 2.36 -21.96
C HIS A 99 5.02 1.04 -21.18
N TYR A 100 6.19 0.42 -21.15
CA TYR A 100 6.41 -0.89 -20.55
C TYR A 100 7.43 -0.81 -19.42
N PHE A 101 7.12 -1.49 -18.32
CA PHE A 101 7.99 -1.69 -17.17
C PHE A 101 8.25 -3.19 -17.01
N PRO A 102 9.41 -3.70 -17.50
CA PRO A 102 9.74 -5.10 -17.36
C PRO A 102 10.12 -5.42 -15.90
N ILE A 103 9.63 -6.54 -15.40
CA ILE A 103 9.96 -7.07 -14.08
C ILE A 103 10.76 -8.35 -14.31
N LYS A 104 12.05 -8.28 -13.97
CA LYS A 104 13.02 -9.32 -14.29
C LYS A 104 12.51 -10.70 -13.87
N ASP A 105 12.51 -11.63 -14.83
CA ASP A 105 12.12 -13.03 -14.68
C ASP A 105 10.67 -13.27 -14.19
N GLN A 106 9.78 -12.27 -14.25
CA GLN A 106 8.40 -12.38 -13.73
C GLN A 106 7.32 -11.89 -14.70
N GLY A 107 7.63 -10.91 -15.53
CA GLY A 107 6.70 -10.40 -16.55
C GLY A 107 6.87 -8.90 -16.78
N GLU A 108 5.75 -8.20 -16.99
CA GLU A 108 5.75 -6.77 -17.30
C GLU A 108 4.48 -6.07 -16.80
N ILE A 109 4.63 -4.77 -16.53
CA ILE A 109 3.52 -3.84 -16.36
C ILE A 109 3.50 -2.89 -17.55
N CYS A 110 2.35 -2.73 -18.19
CA CYS A 110 2.15 -1.87 -19.35
C CYS A 110 1.13 -0.78 -18.98
N MET A 111 1.45 0.45 -19.33
CA MET A 111 0.53 1.57 -19.26
C MET A 111 0.18 2.04 -20.66
N SER A 112 -1.11 2.20 -20.94
CA SER A 112 -1.56 2.76 -22.21
C SER A 112 -2.69 3.76 -22.05
N LEU A 113 -2.80 4.69 -22.98
CA LEU A 113 -3.90 5.65 -23.01
C LEU A 113 -5.16 4.99 -23.64
N ILE A 114 -6.33 5.23 -23.06
CA ILE A 114 -7.63 4.87 -23.62
C ILE A 114 -8.47 6.15 -23.76
N GLY A 115 -8.76 6.51 -25.01
CA GLY A 115 -9.43 7.77 -25.31
C GLY A 115 -8.59 8.97 -24.82
N GLU A 116 -9.24 10.00 -24.29
CA GLU A 116 -8.54 11.25 -23.92
C GLU A 116 -8.21 11.35 -22.42
N ASN A 117 -8.91 10.58 -21.59
CA ASN A 117 -8.95 10.79 -20.13
C ASN A 117 -8.69 9.54 -19.29
N TYR A 118 -8.58 8.37 -19.90
CA TYR A 118 -8.38 7.12 -19.19
C TYR A 118 -7.04 6.49 -19.52
N VAL A 119 -6.51 5.79 -18.54
CA VAL A 119 -5.26 5.05 -18.61
C VAL A 119 -5.55 3.61 -18.26
N LYS A 120 -5.08 2.70 -19.09
CA LYS A 120 -5.03 1.28 -18.79
C LYS A 120 -3.73 0.98 -18.07
N LEU A 121 -3.82 0.42 -16.87
CA LEU A 121 -2.70 -0.20 -16.17
C LEU A 121 -2.88 -1.71 -16.28
N ALA A 122 -2.04 -2.35 -17.08
CA ALA A 122 -2.10 -3.78 -17.33
C ALA A 122 -0.88 -4.49 -16.75
N SER A 123 -1.10 -5.58 -16.03
CA SER A 123 -0.07 -6.52 -15.63
C SER A 123 -0.11 -7.75 -16.54
N LYS A 124 1.06 -8.31 -16.83
CA LYS A 124 1.17 -9.58 -17.54
C LYS A 124 2.30 -10.40 -16.94
N ASP A 125 1.99 -11.62 -16.52
CA ASP A 125 3.00 -12.56 -16.01
C ASP A 125 3.65 -13.35 -17.17
N ASN A 126 4.70 -14.12 -16.85
CA ASN A 126 5.36 -15.00 -17.81
C ASN A 126 4.45 -16.09 -18.38
N ASN A 127 3.39 -16.48 -17.66
CA ASN A 127 2.38 -17.43 -18.12
C ASN A 127 1.37 -16.80 -19.09
N LYS A 128 1.56 -15.52 -19.44
CA LYS A 128 0.69 -14.72 -20.30
C LYS A 128 -0.68 -14.43 -19.69
N THR A 129 -0.86 -14.69 -18.39
CA THR A 129 -2.00 -14.19 -17.63
C THR A 129 -1.95 -12.68 -17.64
N ARG A 130 -3.07 -12.03 -17.95
CA ARG A 130 -3.14 -10.57 -18.05
C ARG A 130 -4.30 -10.05 -17.23
N VAL A 131 -4.02 -9.09 -16.36
CA VAL A 131 -5.03 -8.34 -15.60
C VAL A 131 -4.88 -6.87 -15.96
N PHE A 132 -5.98 -6.11 -16.00
CA PHE A 132 -5.89 -4.68 -16.22
C PHE A 132 -6.92 -3.92 -15.41
N PHE A 133 -6.54 -2.69 -15.08
CA PHE A 133 -7.34 -1.68 -14.43
C PHE A 133 -7.42 -0.45 -15.32
N ILE A 134 -8.53 0.28 -15.21
CA ILE A 134 -8.73 1.54 -15.91
C ILE A 134 -8.75 2.63 -14.84
N LEU A 135 -7.99 3.68 -15.08
CA LEU A 135 -7.78 4.78 -14.16
C LEU A 135 -8.05 6.07 -14.93
N ASN A 136 -8.75 7.04 -14.33
CA ASN A 136 -8.68 8.40 -14.86
C ASN A 136 -7.35 9.07 -14.45
N LYS A 137 -7.07 10.27 -14.98
CA LYS A 137 -5.83 11.01 -14.69
C LYS A 137 -5.62 11.28 -13.18
N GLU A 138 -6.68 11.64 -12.47
CA GLU A 138 -6.63 11.91 -11.02
C GLU A 138 -6.35 10.64 -10.22
N GLU A 139 -6.97 9.52 -10.60
CA GLU A 139 -6.74 8.21 -10.00
C GLU A 139 -5.33 7.70 -10.25
N LEU A 140 -4.74 7.96 -11.43
CA LEU A 140 -3.34 7.65 -11.68
C LEU A 140 -2.42 8.48 -10.78
N LEU A 141 -2.66 9.80 -10.66
CA LEU A 141 -1.87 10.65 -9.77
C LEU A 141 -1.97 10.18 -8.31
N TYR A 142 -3.17 9.78 -7.88
CA TYR A 142 -3.39 9.24 -6.55
C TYR A 142 -2.70 7.89 -6.35
N TYR A 143 -2.76 7.00 -7.34
CA TYR A 143 -2.02 5.74 -7.32
C TYR A 143 -0.50 5.94 -7.21
N ILE A 144 0.07 6.90 -7.94
CA ILE A 144 1.48 7.29 -7.80
C ILE A 144 1.78 7.70 -6.36
N LYS A 145 0.93 8.54 -5.76
CA LYS A 145 1.10 9.00 -4.37
C LYS A 145 1.06 7.83 -3.38
N ILE A 146 0.18 6.85 -3.59
CA ILE A 146 0.14 5.63 -2.76
C ILE A 146 1.46 4.86 -2.89
N MET A 147 1.97 4.65 -4.11
CA MET A 147 3.25 3.96 -4.31
C MET A 147 4.42 4.70 -3.63
N GLU A 148 4.45 6.03 -3.72
CA GLU A 148 5.42 6.85 -2.99
C GLU A 148 5.29 6.69 -1.48
N ASN A 149 4.06 6.69 -0.96
CA ASN A 149 3.85 6.52 0.47
C ASN A 149 4.29 5.13 0.96
N ILE A 150 4.04 4.07 0.19
CA ILE A 150 4.56 2.72 0.47
C ILE A 150 6.09 2.74 0.46
N TYR A 151 6.71 3.33 -0.57
CA TYR A 151 8.17 3.40 -0.71
C TYR A 151 8.87 4.18 0.42
N TYR A 152 8.31 5.32 0.81
CA TYR A 152 8.82 6.16 1.89
C TYR A 152 8.33 5.73 3.27
N GLU A 153 7.54 4.66 3.36
CA GLU A 153 6.91 4.17 4.61
C GLU A 153 6.06 5.26 5.30
N ARG A 154 5.49 6.18 4.50
CA ARG A 154 4.67 7.30 5.00
C ARG A 154 3.30 6.86 5.45
N ASP A 155 2.71 5.81 4.88
CA ASP A 155 1.41 5.30 5.36
C ASP A 155 1.54 4.47 6.65
N VAL A 156 2.74 3.97 6.98
CA VAL A 156 3.07 3.45 8.32
C VAL A 156 3.06 4.59 9.37
N VAL A 157 3.29 5.84 8.93
CA VAL A 157 3.29 7.04 9.77
C VAL A 157 1.97 7.83 9.70
N ASN A 158 1.26 7.83 8.57
CA ASN A 158 0.02 8.58 8.33
C ASN A 158 -1.24 7.71 8.51
N GLY A 159 -1.11 6.38 8.52
CA GLY A 159 -2.12 5.47 9.08
C GLY A 159 -2.33 5.71 10.58
N LEU A 160 -1.38 6.39 11.25
CA LEU A 160 -1.53 6.91 12.61
C LEU A 160 -2.47 8.13 12.70
N ASP A 161 -2.69 8.85 11.58
CA ASP A 161 -3.48 10.09 11.51
C ASP A 161 -4.88 9.86 10.88
N TYR A 162 -5.14 8.66 10.35
CA TYR A 162 -6.41 8.30 9.70
C TYR A 162 -7.58 8.03 10.66
N PHE A 163 -7.40 8.33 11.96
CA PHE A 163 -8.47 8.38 12.96
C PHE A 163 -8.87 9.80 13.35
N LYS A 164 -8.47 10.86 12.61
CA LYS A 164 -9.16 12.14 12.70
C LYS A 164 -10.58 11.98 12.17
N THR A 165 -11.47 11.56 13.07
CA THR A 165 -12.90 11.81 12.90
C THR A 165 -13.10 13.32 12.69
N PRO A 166 -14.15 13.74 11.97
CA PRO A 166 -14.55 15.15 11.95
C PRO A 166 -14.85 15.76 13.34
N LEU A 167 -14.68 15.02 14.43
CA LEU A 167 -14.89 15.47 15.81
C LEU A 167 -13.64 16.04 16.52
N ASP A 168 -12.45 16.00 15.92
CA ASP A 168 -11.26 16.60 16.55
C ASP A 168 -11.14 18.12 16.34
N ASN A 169 -12.13 18.73 15.68
CA ASN A 169 -12.30 20.17 15.58
C ASN A 169 -13.51 20.66 16.40
N THR A 170 -13.53 20.39 17.71
CA THR A 170 -14.40 21.12 18.64
C THR A 170 -13.67 21.48 19.94
N ASN A 171 -12.60 22.27 19.82
CA ASN A 171 -12.40 23.36 20.79
C ASN A 171 -13.18 24.57 20.27
N SER A 172 -14.50 24.46 20.30
CA SER A 172 -15.42 25.59 20.20
C SER A 172 -16.65 25.25 21.03
N THR A 173 -16.70 25.86 22.19
CA THR A 173 -17.89 26.16 23.00
C THR A 173 -19.20 26.17 22.20
N ASN A 174 -20.14 25.25 22.51
CA ASN A 174 -21.48 25.54 23.08
C ASN A 174 -22.48 24.37 22.92
N ASN A 175 -23.07 23.98 24.05
CA ASN A 175 -24.44 23.50 24.33
C ASN A 175 -25.16 22.44 23.46
N SER A 176 -25.33 21.26 24.08
CA SER A 176 -26.54 20.42 24.22
C SER A 176 -27.55 20.30 23.06
N GLN A 177 -27.75 19.06 22.55
CA GLN A 177 -28.99 18.28 22.74
C GLN A 177 -28.87 16.87 22.13
N GLU A 178 -29.52 15.92 22.81
CA GLU A 178 -29.58 14.48 22.54
C GLU A 178 -30.20 14.14 21.18
N ASN A 179 -29.81 13.01 20.58
CA ASN A 179 -30.73 11.93 20.22
C ASN A 179 -30.00 10.65 19.74
N ASN A 180 -30.58 9.53 20.15
CA ASN A 180 -30.16 8.15 19.96
C ASN A 180 -30.01 7.72 18.49
N GLU A 181 -29.02 6.88 18.16
CA GLU A 181 -29.25 5.53 17.60
C GLU A 181 -27.96 4.74 17.25
N LYS A 182 -28.04 3.43 17.55
CA LYS A 182 -27.31 2.27 16.99
C LYS A 182 -25.82 2.10 17.34
N LYS A 183 -25.61 1.37 18.44
CA LYS A 183 -24.45 0.49 18.68
C LYS A 183 -24.24 -0.45 17.47
N VAL A 184 -23.23 -0.15 16.65
CA VAL A 184 -22.59 -1.16 15.79
C VAL A 184 -21.43 -1.73 16.58
N ASN A 185 -21.53 -3.02 16.91
CA ASN A 185 -20.48 -3.79 17.56
C ASN A 185 -19.27 -3.90 16.60
N LYS A 186 -18.32 -2.97 16.71
CA LYS A 186 -17.00 -3.04 16.05
C LYS A 186 -16.18 -4.11 16.78
N ASN A 187 -16.36 -5.36 16.37
CA ASN A 187 -15.51 -6.45 16.84
C ASN A 187 -14.06 -6.20 16.40
N TYR A 188 -13.18 -6.07 17.41
CA TYR A 188 -11.73 -6.27 17.36
C TYR A 188 -10.93 -5.55 16.27
N VAL A 189 -10.98 -4.21 16.26
CA VAL A 189 -9.91 -3.41 15.65
C VAL A 189 -9.15 -2.73 16.77
N LEU A 190 -7.89 -3.13 16.98
CA LEU A 190 -7.00 -2.48 17.96
C LEU A 190 -6.98 -0.97 17.71
N SER A 191 -7.19 -0.19 18.76
CA SER A 191 -6.98 1.26 18.74
C SER A 191 -5.53 1.57 18.40
N GLN A 192 -5.26 2.79 17.94
CA GLN A 192 -3.90 3.19 17.59
C GLN A 192 -2.93 3.03 18.77
N LYS A 193 -3.39 3.36 19.98
CA LYS A 193 -2.61 3.16 21.21
C LYS A 193 -2.27 1.69 21.44
N GLU A 194 -3.22 0.78 21.20
CA GLU A 194 -3.00 -0.66 21.36
C GLU A 194 -2.06 -1.23 20.28
N LYS A 195 -2.17 -0.77 19.03
CA LYS A 195 -1.22 -1.14 17.96
C LYS A 195 0.20 -0.67 18.26
N ASN A 196 0.33 0.57 18.73
CA ASN A 196 1.60 1.15 19.14
C ASN A 196 2.24 0.36 20.28
N ASN A 197 1.43 0.00 21.27
CA ASN A 197 1.86 -0.80 22.40
C ASN A 197 2.27 -2.20 21.95
N LEU A 198 1.49 -2.84 21.06
CA LEU A 198 1.82 -4.13 20.49
C LEU A 198 3.15 -4.08 19.75
N TYR A 199 3.33 -3.13 18.83
CA TYR A 199 4.58 -2.95 18.09
C TYR A 199 5.79 -2.75 19.01
N LEU A 200 5.67 -1.90 20.04
CA LEU A 200 6.73 -1.70 21.03
C LEU A 200 7.02 -2.96 21.85
N GLN A 201 5.98 -3.71 22.24
CA GLN A 201 6.14 -4.99 22.92
C GLN A 201 6.89 -5.98 22.02
N THR A 202 6.55 -6.03 20.74
CA THR A 202 7.23 -6.90 19.78
C THR A 202 8.69 -6.51 19.60
N LEU A 203 8.99 -5.21 19.46
CA LEU A 203 10.37 -4.73 19.40
C LEU A 203 11.17 -5.10 20.66
N ASN A 204 10.56 -5.02 21.85
CA ASN A 204 11.21 -5.46 23.10
C ASN A 204 11.49 -6.97 23.11
N ILE A 205 10.54 -7.80 22.66
CA ILE A 205 10.74 -9.26 22.53
C ILE A 205 11.92 -9.54 21.59
N PHE A 206 11.98 -8.87 20.44
CA PHE A 206 13.09 -9.06 19.50
C PHE A 206 14.42 -8.55 20.02
N MET A 207 14.42 -7.45 20.77
CA MET A 207 15.62 -6.93 21.41
C MET A 207 16.19 -7.93 22.42
N ASN A 208 15.33 -8.52 23.25
CA ASN A 208 15.72 -9.57 24.21
C ASN A 208 16.26 -10.80 23.49
N ASN A 209 15.57 -11.27 22.45
CA ASN A 209 16.06 -12.38 21.63
C ASN A 209 17.41 -12.09 20.96
N ALA A 210 17.65 -10.85 20.52
CA ALA A 210 18.94 -10.44 19.95
C ALA A 210 20.06 -10.44 21.00
N LEU A 211 19.75 -10.03 22.24
CA LEU A 211 20.68 -10.11 23.37
C LEU A 211 21.03 -11.56 23.72
N ASP A 212 20.03 -12.45 23.80
CA ASP A 212 20.22 -13.87 24.10
C ASP A 212 21.11 -14.55 23.06
N ARG A 213 20.93 -14.19 21.78
CA ARG A 213 21.73 -14.71 20.66
C ARG A 213 23.07 -14.01 20.48
N LYS A 214 23.38 -12.97 21.27
CA LYS A 214 24.54 -12.09 21.11
C LYS A 214 24.65 -11.47 19.71
N ASP A 215 23.51 -11.25 19.04
CA ASP A 215 23.44 -10.64 17.71
C ASP A 215 23.48 -9.11 17.82
N LYS A 216 24.70 -8.57 17.79
CA LYS A 216 24.97 -7.14 17.88
C LYS A 216 24.29 -6.35 16.76
N LYS A 217 24.21 -6.90 15.54
CA LYS A 217 23.66 -6.18 14.38
C LYS A 217 22.15 -6.05 14.51
N ALA A 218 21.46 -7.13 14.87
CA ALA A 218 20.03 -7.11 15.13
C ALA A 218 19.70 -6.18 16.31
N PHE A 219 20.46 -6.27 17.41
CA PHE A 219 20.26 -5.43 18.59
C PHE A 219 20.27 -3.94 18.26
N TYR A 220 21.33 -3.42 17.60
CA TYR A 220 21.40 -2.00 17.27
C TYR A 220 20.35 -1.57 16.24
N TYR A 221 19.99 -2.44 15.31
CA TYR A 221 18.90 -2.15 14.37
C TYR A 221 17.58 -1.94 15.11
N ILE A 222 17.22 -2.86 16.02
CA ILE A 222 16.00 -2.80 16.83
C ILE A 222 16.00 -1.57 17.74
N SER A 223 17.11 -1.30 18.44
CA SER A 223 17.25 -0.12 19.28
C SER A 223 17.03 1.19 18.50
N ASN A 224 17.53 1.27 17.27
CA ASN A 224 17.31 2.44 16.41
C ASN A 224 15.84 2.56 15.95
N GLN A 225 15.14 1.44 15.73
CA GLN A 225 13.70 1.46 15.45
C GLN A 225 12.89 1.94 16.66
N MET A 226 13.25 1.52 17.87
CA MET A 226 12.60 1.98 19.12
C MET A 226 12.83 3.47 19.37
N LYS A 227 14.05 3.99 19.12
CA LYS A 227 14.35 5.42 19.27
C LYS A 227 13.48 6.29 18.38
N LYS A 228 13.39 5.94 17.09
CA LYS A 228 12.51 6.64 16.13
C LYS A 228 11.04 6.66 16.55
N TYR A 229 10.65 5.70 17.38
CA TYR A 229 9.30 5.58 17.90
C TYR A 229 9.06 6.47 19.14
N ASN A 230 10.05 6.58 20.02
CA ASN A 230 9.98 7.36 21.27
C ASN A 230 10.31 8.85 21.09
N GLU A 231 10.89 9.26 19.97
CA GLU A 231 11.21 10.67 19.64
C GLU A 231 10.00 11.45 19.07
N LYS A 232 8.79 10.88 19.13
CA LYS A 232 7.52 11.53 18.74
C LYS A 232 6.59 11.65 19.94
#